data_AF-A0A1J5JML3-F1
#
_entry.id   AF-A0A1J5JML3-F1
#
_cell.length_a   1.000
_cell.length_b   1.000
_cell.length_c   1.000
_cell.angle_alpha   90.00
_cell.angle_beta   90.00
_cell.angle_gamma   90.00
#
_symmetry.space_group_name_H-M   'P 1'
#
loop_
_entity.id
_entity.type
_entity.pdbx_description
1 polymer ?
#
loop_
_entity_poly.entity_id
_entity_poly.type
_entity_poly.pdbx_seq_one_letter_code
_entity_poly.pdbx_strand_id
1 'polypeptide(L)'
;MIAAKSKIGLKKKFDALPDQTKNYLSGIETLLDNPGTFNVALAFAFMKVEEGQHRALKCGLIRLHKCNSAKVDDALGKQHFTRAYFKAIFKNVFGEDVNKSALELIGKAEKVRDKLIHGKGADSPSLREAIADAFDYIGTLGKQVETKTGKNPFGDLRGLAGKAALMDEVPSFWLLKGLGFYS
;
A
#
# COMPACT_ATOMS: atom_id res chain seq x y z
N MET A 1 -8.86 1.28 19.54
CA MET A 1 -8.07 2.18 18.65
C MET A 1 -7.84 3.49 19.38
N ILE A 2 -6.59 3.96 19.48
CA ILE A 2 -6.29 5.31 20.00
C ILE A 2 -6.62 6.29 18.88
N ALA A 3 -7.59 7.18 19.09
CA ALA A 3 -7.92 8.22 18.12
C ALA A 3 -6.73 9.17 17.97
N ALA A 4 -6.21 9.34 16.75
CA ALA A 4 -5.08 10.23 16.46
C ALA A 4 -5.51 11.69 16.29
N LYS A 5 -6.41 12.18 17.15
CA LYS A 5 -6.89 13.57 17.11
C LYS A 5 -5.80 14.58 17.51
N SER A 6 -4.69 14.11 18.07
CA SER A 6 -3.54 14.92 18.48
C SER A 6 -2.27 14.53 17.71
N LYS A 7 -1.33 15.47 17.61
CA LYS A 7 0.00 15.22 17.00
C LYS A 7 0.73 14.07 17.69
N ILE A 8 0.63 13.99 19.02
CA ILE A 8 1.23 12.91 19.83
C ILE A 8 0.61 11.56 19.47
N GLY A 9 -0.72 11.50 19.31
CA GLY A 9 -1.39 10.27 18.90
C GLY A 9 -0.95 9.78 17.53
N LEU A 10 -0.81 10.70 16.57
CA LEU A 10 -0.32 10.40 15.23
C LEU A 10 1.13 9.92 15.23
N LYS A 11 2.01 10.58 16.01
CA LYS A 11 3.40 10.15 16.16
C LYS A 11 3.50 8.74 16.76
N LYS A 12 2.74 8.45 17.82
CA LYS A 12 2.67 7.08 18.39
C LYS A 12 2.25 6.02 17.37
N LYS A 13 1.34 6.36 16.45
CA LYS A 13 0.92 5.46 15.36
C LYS A 13 2.06 5.19 14.38
N PHE A 14 2.80 6.23 14.01
CA PHE A 14 3.99 6.09 13.17
C PHE A 14 5.09 5.27 13.85
N ASP A 15 5.40 5.58 15.11
CA ASP A 15 6.46 4.91 15.89
C ASP A 15 6.18 3.42 16.10
N ALA A 16 4.90 3.03 16.14
CA ALA A 16 4.46 1.64 16.26
C ALA A 16 4.63 0.81 14.97
N LEU A 17 4.93 1.44 13.83
CA LEU A 17 5.21 0.73 12.59
C LEU A 17 6.59 0.04 12.67
N PRO A 18 6.76 -1.12 12.00
CA PRO A 18 8.07 -1.75 11.88
C PRO A 18 9.12 -0.81 11.28
N ASP A 19 10.39 -0.94 11.67
CA ASP A 19 11.47 -0.06 11.20
C ASP A 19 11.60 -0.04 9.67
N GLN A 20 11.44 -1.19 9.01
CA GLN A 20 11.45 -1.26 7.55
C GLN A 20 10.30 -0.44 6.92
N THR A 21 9.14 -0.41 7.56
CA THR A 21 7.99 0.39 7.13
C THR A 21 8.22 1.88 7.38
N LYS A 22 8.84 2.24 8.51
CA LYS A 22 9.23 3.64 8.77
C LYS A 22 10.26 4.14 7.76
N ASN A 23 11.24 3.30 7.39
CA ASN A 23 12.21 3.60 6.34
C ASN A 23 11.55 3.80 4.97
N TYR A 24 10.54 2.99 4.65
CA TYR A 24 9.75 3.17 3.42
C TYR A 24 8.97 4.50 3.40
N LEU A 25 8.52 4.93 4.58
CA LEU A 25 7.86 6.22 4.80
C LEU A 25 8.85 7.36 5.11
N SER A 26 10.14 7.18 4.81
CA SER A 26 11.17 8.19 5.06
C SER A 26 10.78 9.56 4.50
N GLY A 27 10.99 10.60 5.32
CA GLY A 27 10.59 11.97 5.01
C GLY A 27 9.19 12.36 5.50
N ILE A 28 8.35 11.42 5.94
CA ILE A 28 7.02 11.79 6.46
C ILE A 28 7.10 12.52 7.81
N GLU A 29 8.08 12.19 8.66
CA GLU A 29 8.23 12.75 10.01
C GLU A 29 8.35 14.29 9.98
N THR A 30 9.10 14.82 9.02
CA THR A 30 9.26 16.28 8.84
C THR A 30 7.93 16.95 8.45
N LEU A 31 7.06 16.25 7.73
CA LEU A 31 5.72 16.70 7.38
C LEU A 31 4.73 16.57 8.56
N LEU A 32 4.95 15.61 9.47
CA LEU A 32 4.15 15.44 10.67
C LEU A 32 4.51 16.47 11.74
N ASP A 33 5.74 16.98 11.71
CA ASP A 33 6.21 17.92 12.72
C ASP A 33 5.65 19.33 12.57
N ASN A 34 5.28 19.71 11.35
CA ASN A 34 4.75 21.02 11.02
C ASN A 34 3.21 20.99 10.85
N PRO A 35 2.42 21.65 11.71
CA PRO A 35 0.96 21.61 11.63
C PRO A 35 0.36 22.11 10.30
N GLY A 36 1.07 23.01 9.60
CA GLY A 36 0.67 23.54 8.29
C GLY A 36 0.85 22.56 7.13
N THR A 37 1.55 21.43 7.34
CA THR A 37 1.90 20.49 6.26
C THR A 37 1.06 19.21 6.26
N PHE A 38 0.01 19.10 7.09
CA PHE A 38 -0.78 17.87 7.15
C PHE A 38 -1.50 17.51 5.84
N ASN A 39 -1.85 18.49 5.00
CA ASN A 39 -2.38 18.21 3.67
C ASN A 39 -1.33 17.51 2.78
N VAL A 40 -0.08 17.98 2.84
CA VAL A 40 1.05 17.41 2.12
C VAL A 40 1.41 16.04 2.70
N ALA A 41 1.37 15.88 4.03
CA ALA A 41 1.58 14.60 4.70
C ALA A 41 0.54 13.56 4.28
N LEU A 42 -0.74 13.96 4.16
CA LEU A 42 -1.80 13.08 3.70
C LEU A 42 -1.59 12.67 2.24
N ALA A 43 -1.27 13.62 1.36
CA ALA A 43 -0.96 13.33 -0.04
C ALA A 43 0.23 12.36 -0.16
N PHE A 44 1.30 12.61 0.60
CA PHE A 44 2.47 11.72 0.66
C PHE A 44 2.10 10.32 1.16
N ALA A 45 1.26 10.20 2.20
CA ALA A 45 0.80 8.92 2.71
C ALA A 45 0.01 8.14 1.65
N PHE A 46 -0.85 8.80 0.89
CA PHE A 46 -1.61 8.17 -0.21
C PHE A 46 -0.72 7.73 -1.36
N MET A 47 0.26 8.55 -1.76
CA MET A 47 1.28 8.16 -2.74
C MET A 47 2.00 6.88 -2.29
N LYS A 48 2.38 6.80 -1.00
CA LYS A 48 3.04 5.62 -0.43
C LYS A 48 2.12 4.41 -0.30
N VAL A 49 0.83 4.62 -0.08
CA VAL A 49 -0.18 3.56 -0.12
C VAL A 49 -0.29 2.96 -1.51
N GLU A 50 -0.39 3.78 -2.56
CA GLU A 50 -0.49 3.33 -3.95
C GLU A 50 0.78 2.59 -4.39
N GLU A 51 1.95 3.15 -4.12
CA GLU A 51 3.25 2.47 -4.36
C GLU A 51 3.30 1.11 -3.64
N GLY A 52 2.82 1.03 -2.39
CA GLY A 52 2.81 -0.20 -1.62
C GLY A 52 1.79 -1.23 -2.10
N GLN A 53 0.64 -0.81 -2.63
CA GLN A 53 -0.34 -1.68 -3.28
C GLN A 53 0.24 -2.32 -4.54
N HIS A 54 0.95 -1.55 -5.36
CA HIS A 54 1.66 -2.06 -6.54
C HIS A 54 2.71 -3.11 -6.13
N ARG A 55 3.51 -2.78 -5.13
CA ARG A 55 4.51 -3.68 -4.54
C ARG A 55 3.90 -4.94 -3.92
N ALA A 56 2.70 -4.85 -3.32
CA ALA A 56 1.97 -6.01 -2.81
C ALA A 56 1.64 -7.02 -3.90
N LEU A 57 1.14 -6.54 -5.05
CA LEU A 57 0.86 -7.41 -6.20
C LEU A 57 2.16 -8.02 -6.74
N LYS A 58 3.23 -7.24 -6.84
CA LYS A 58 4.57 -7.75 -7.22
C LYS A 58 5.03 -8.87 -6.30
N CYS A 59 4.87 -8.72 -4.98
CA CYS A 59 5.17 -9.76 -4.01
C CYS A 59 4.39 -11.05 -4.30
N GLY A 60 3.07 -10.96 -4.51
CA GLY A 60 2.24 -12.13 -4.82
C GLY A 60 2.65 -12.81 -6.13
N LEU A 61 2.82 -12.04 -7.20
CA LEU A 61 3.19 -12.55 -8.53
C LEU A 61 4.56 -13.25 -8.53
N ILE A 62 5.55 -12.73 -7.82
CA ILE A 62 6.88 -13.33 -7.78
C ILE A 62 6.96 -14.47 -6.76
N ARG A 63 6.40 -14.30 -5.55
CA ARG A 63 6.57 -15.27 -4.46
C ARG A 63 5.61 -16.45 -4.55
N LEU A 64 4.37 -16.23 -4.97
CA LEU A 64 3.36 -17.28 -5.09
C LEU A 64 3.40 -17.90 -6.47
N HIS A 65 3.41 -17.06 -7.50
CA HIS A 65 3.24 -17.49 -8.90
C HIS A 65 4.53 -17.66 -9.69
N LYS A 66 5.67 -17.26 -9.11
CA LYS A 66 7.01 -17.37 -9.73
C LYS A 66 7.11 -16.69 -11.10
N CYS A 67 6.31 -15.65 -11.34
CA CYS A 67 6.38 -14.92 -12.60
C CYS A 67 7.75 -14.27 -12.80
N ASN A 68 8.18 -14.17 -14.06
CA ASN A 68 9.33 -13.40 -14.47
C ASN A 68 9.21 -11.95 -13.96
N SER A 69 10.25 -11.45 -13.27
CA SER A 69 10.19 -10.12 -12.65
C SER A 69 10.01 -8.99 -13.66
N ALA A 70 10.66 -9.06 -14.83
CA ALA A 70 10.57 -8.00 -15.83
C ALA A 70 9.16 -7.94 -16.44
N LYS A 71 8.52 -9.10 -16.67
CA LYS A 71 7.11 -9.14 -17.13
C LYS A 71 6.14 -8.65 -16.06
N VAL A 72 6.41 -8.94 -14.79
CA VAL A 72 5.60 -8.39 -13.68
C VAL A 72 5.71 -6.87 -13.64
N ASP A 73 6.91 -6.33 -13.75
CA ASP A 73 7.13 -4.87 -13.72
C ASP A 73 6.47 -4.17 -14.91
N ASP A 74 6.60 -4.72 -16.12
CA ASP A 74 5.91 -4.22 -17.32
C ASP A 74 4.38 -4.28 -17.18
N ALA A 75 3.84 -5.42 -16.73
CA ALA A 75 2.40 -5.62 -16.54
C ALA A 75 1.82 -4.62 -15.55
N LEU A 76 2.47 -4.48 -14.38
CA LEU A 76 2.00 -3.58 -13.33
C LEU A 76 2.16 -2.11 -13.73
N GLY A 77 3.21 -1.75 -14.47
CA GLY A 77 3.44 -0.38 -14.95
C GLY A 77 2.40 0.12 -15.95
N LYS A 78 1.71 -0.80 -16.65
CA LYS A 78 0.64 -0.47 -17.61
C LYS A 78 -0.74 -0.29 -16.98
N GLN A 79 -0.91 -0.64 -15.70
CA GLN A 79 -2.23 -0.59 -15.07
C GLN A 79 -2.51 0.75 -14.42
N HIS A 80 -3.75 1.22 -14.57
CA HIS A 80 -4.30 2.28 -13.74
C HIS A 80 -5.00 1.67 -12.51
N PHE A 81 -4.35 1.75 -11.35
CA PHE A 81 -4.86 1.16 -10.12
C PHE A 81 -5.97 1.98 -9.47
N THR A 82 -7.21 1.78 -9.94
CA THR A 82 -8.37 2.17 -9.13
C THR A 82 -8.51 1.23 -7.94
N ARG A 83 -9.18 1.67 -6.87
CA ARG A 83 -9.46 0.82 -5.70
C ARG A 83 -10.21 -0.48 -6.06
N ALA A 84 -11.19 -0.38 -6.94
CA ALA A 84 -11.97 -1.54 -7.38
C ALA A 84 -11.08 -2.52 -8.15
N TYR A 85 -10.24 -1.99 -9.05
CA TYR A 85 -9.28 -2.79 -9.79
C TYR A 85 -8.27 -3.47 -8.85
N PHE A 86 -7.64 -2.73 -7.93
CA PHE A 86 -6.71 -3.30 -6.96
C PHE A 86 -7.34 -4.45 -6.17
N LYS A 87 -8.57 -4.30 -5.66
CA LYS A 87 -9.26 -5.37 -4.93
C LYS A 87 -9.47 -6.62 -5.79
N ALA A 88 -9.93 -6.45 -7.02
CA ALA A 88 -10.20 -7.56 -7.93
C ALA A 88 -8.89 -8.32 -8.24
N ILE A 89 -7.84 -7.59 -8.60
CA ILE A 89 -6.53 -8.17 -8.92
C ILE A 89 -5.88 -8.80 -7.68
N PHE A 90 -5.97 -8.15 -6.52
CA PHE A 90 -5.47 -8.72 -5.28
C PHE A 90 -6.11 -10.07 -4.99
N LYS A 91 -7.43 -10.19 -5.15
CA LYS A 91 -8.14 -11.46 -4.99
C LYS A 91 -7.65 -12.52 -5.97
N ASN A 92 -7.46 -12.16 -7.23
CA ASN A 92 -6.95 -13.10 -8.24
C ASN A 92 -5.53 -13.58 -7.90
N VAL A 93 -4.66 -12.68 -7.44
CA VAL A 93 -3.26 -13.00 -7.12
C VAL A 93 -3.13 -13.81 -5.82
N PHE A 94 -3.88 -13.46 -4.78
CA PHE A 94 -3.72 -14.05 -3.44
C PHE A 94 -4.74 -15.14 -3.10
N GLY A 95 -5.79 -15.29 -3.91
CA GLY A 95 -6.90 -16.22 -3.67
C GLY A 95 -7.83 -15.81 -2.53
N GLU A 96 -7.67 -14.60 -1.99
CA GLU A 96 -8.46 -14.06 -0.87
C GLU A 96 -8.67 -12.56 -1.00
N ASP A 97 -9.73 -12.05 -0.37
CA ASP A 97 -10.02 -10.63 -0.36
C ASP A 97 -9.02 -9.84 0.52
N VAL A 98 -8.81 -8.57 0.16
CA VAL A 98 -8.09 -7.62 1.03
C VAL A 98 -8.80 -7.55 2.38
N ASN A 99 -8.03 -7.55 3.47
CA ASN A 99 -8.58 -7.50 4.83
C ASN A 99 -9.65 -6.40 4.96
N LYS A 100 -10.83 -6.77 5.46
CA LYS A 100 -11.96 -5.86 5.62
C LYS A 100 -11.61 -4.64 6.48
N SER A 101 -10.85 -4.81 7.57
CA SER A 101 -10.45 -3.68 8.41
C SER A 101 -9.52 -2.73 7.68
N ALA A 102 -8.61 -3.23 6.84
CA ALA A 102 -7.78 -2.40 5.97
C ALA A 102 -8.64 -1.59 5.00
N LEU A 103 -9.62 -2.23 4.34
CA LEU A 103 -10.54 -1.54 3.43
C LEU A 103 -11.37 -0.44 4.14
N GLU A 104 -11.79 -0.67 5.37
CA GLU A 104 -12.49 0.33 6.17
C GLU A 104 -11.61 1.52 6.53
N LEU A 105 -10.36 1.27 6.94
CA LEU A 105 -9.37 2.31 7.27
C LEU A 105 -9.09 3.20 6.07
N ILE A 106 -8.68 2.62 4.93
CA ILE A 106 -8.36 3.42 3.75
C ILE A 106 -9.60 4.16 3.21
N GLY A 107 -10.78 3.54 3.31
CA GLY A 107 -12.04 4.19 2.92
C GLY A 107 -12.41 5.41 3.76
N LYS A 108 -12.02 5.46 5.04
CA LYS A 108 -12.17 6.65 5.89
C LYS A 108 -11.18 7.75 5.49
N ALA A 109 -9.91 7.39 5.31
CA ALA A 109 -8.87 8.31 4.88
C ALA A 109 -9.17 8.93 3.51
N GLU A 110 -9.68 8.14 2.56
CA GLU A 110 -10.04 8.58 1.20
C GLU A 110 -11.09 9.69 1.24
N LYS A 111 -12.12 9.58 2.10
CA LYS A 111 -13.15 10.62 2.25
C LYS A 111 -12.57 11.97 2.68
N VAL A 112 -11.51 11.97 3.48
CA VAL A 112 -10.84 13.21 3.91
C VAL A 112 -9.98 13.75 2.78
N ARG A 113 -9.22 12.89 2.09
CA ARG A 113 -8.43 13.26 0.90
C ARG A 113 -9.32 13.85 -0.19
N ASP A 114 -10.46 13.23 -0.50
CA ASP A 114 -11.37 13.66 -1.56
C ASP A 114 -11.95 15.05 -1.25
N LYS A 115 -12.27 15.34 0.02
CA LYS A 115 -12.66 16.69 0.44
C LYS A 115 -11.59 17.72 0.08
N LEU A 116 -10.32 17.45 0.43
CA LEU A 116 -9.22 18.36 0.13
C LEU A 116 -9.02 18.59 -1.37
N ILE A 117 -9.05 17.51 -2.16
CA ILE A 117 -8.89 17.59 -3.62
C ILE A 117 -10.01 18.42 -4.25
N HIS A 118 -11.23 18.32 -3.73
CA HIS A 118 -12.36 19.13 -4.17
C HIS A 118 -12.37 20.56 -3.57
N GLY A 119 -11.26 21.01 -2.98
CA GLY A 119 -11.13 22.35 -2.39
C GLY A 119 -11.95 22.57 -1.11
N LYS A 120 -12.53 21.50 -0.55
CA LYS A 120 -13.23 21.56 0.74
C LYS A 120 -12.17 21.42 1.83
N GLY A 121 -12.09 22.42 2.70
CA GLY A 121 -11.19 22.36 3.86
C GLY A 121 -11.47 21.12 4.73
N ALA A 122 -10.41 20.55 5.30
CA ALA A 122 -10.50 19.59 6.39
C ALA A 122 -9.78 20.19 7.61
N ASP A 123 -10.33 19.98 8.79
CA ASP A 123 -9.70 20.44 10.02
C ASP A 123 -8.48 19.57 10.38
N SER A 124 -7.51 20.14 11.12
CA SER A 124 -6.30 19.42 11.51
C SER A 124 -6.56 18.09 12.24
N PRO A 125 -7.60 17.94 13.10
CA PRO A 125 -7.99 16.64 13.64
C PRO A 125 -8.33 15.59 12.58
N SER A 126 -9.18 15.90 11.59
CA SER A 126 -9.56 14.95 10.53
C SER A 126 -8.37 14.56 9.67
N LEU A 127 -7.48 15.51 9.38
CA LEU A 127 -6.25 15.23 8.62
C LEU A 127 -5.36 14.23 9.37
N ARG A 128 -5.13 14.46 10.67
CA ARG A 128 -4.30 13.57 11.48
C ARG A 128 -4.92 12.18 11.60
N GLU A 129 -6.23 12.10 11.74
CA GLU A 129 -6.95 10.81 11.76
C GLU A 129 -6.84 10.08 10.42
N ALA A 130 -6.99 10.77 9.29
CA ALA A 130 -6.83 10.19 7.96
C ALA A 130 -5.40 9.67 7.70
N ILE A 131 -4.37 10.41 8.15
CA ILE A 131 -2.98 9.94 8.05
C ILE A 131 -2.77 8.70 8.93
N ALA A 132 -3.32 8.69 10.15
CA ALA A 132 -3.24 7.52 11.03
C ALA A 132 -3.95 6.29 10.44
N ASP A 133 -5.12 6.48 9.84
CA ASP A 133 -5.85 5.42 9.14
C ASP A 133 -5.04 4.88 7.96
N ALA A 134 -4.31 5.73 7.24
CA ALA A 134 -3.39 5.30 6.19
C ALA A 134 -2.22 4.47 6.74
N PHE A 135 -1.65 4.83 7.91
CA PHE A 135 -0.62 4.02 8.57
C PHE A 135 -1.13 2.68 9.05
N ASP A 136 -2.32 2.65 9.65
CA ASP A 136 -2.96 1.40 10.08
C ASP A 136 -3.28 0.51 8.87
N TYR A 137 -3.69 1.09 7.75
CA TYR A 137 -3.86 0.37 6.48
C TYR A 137 -2.55 -0.24 6.00
N ILE A 138 -1.47 0.55 5.96
CA ILE A 138 -0.13 0.10 5.57
C ILE A 138 0.31 -1.10 6.43
N GLY A 139 0.16 -1.00 7.76
CA GLY A 139 0.50 -2.09 8.67
C GLY A 139 -0.35 -3.33 8.45
N THR A 140 -1.67 -3.16 8.26
CA THR A 140 -2.62 -4.28 8.12
C THR A 140 -2.44 -5.01 6.79
N LEU A 141 -2.39 -4.29 5.67
CA LEU A 141 -2.13 -4.89 4.35
C LEU A 141 -0.73 -5.49 4.29
N GLY A 142 0.27 -4.79 4.84
CA GLY A 142 1.65 -5.25 4.87
C GLY A 142 1.77 -6.62 5.53
N LYS A 143 1.14 -6.78 6.70
CA LYS A 143 1.10 -8.05 7.44
C LYS A 143 0.35 -9.15 6.68
N GLN A 144 -0.77 -8.83 6.02
CA GLN A 144 -1.51 -9.81 5.21
C GLN A 144 -0.62 -10.37 4.09
N VAL A 145 0.03 -9.49 3.33
CA VAL A 145 0.90 -9.88 2.21
C VAL A 145 2.14 -10.61 2.71
N GLU A 146 2.75 -10.14 3.80
CA GLU A 146 3.93 -10.79 4.40
C GLU A 146 3.62 -12.20 4.88
N THR A 147 2.45 -12.43 5.47
CA THR A 147 2.01 -13.76 5.90
C THR A 147 1.96 -14.75 4.74
N LYS A 148 1.59 -14.31 3.54
CA LYS A 148 1.50 -15.16 2.34
C LYS A 148 2.83 -15.32 1.61
N THR A 149 3.63 -14.26 1.58
CA THR A 149 4.78 -14.17 0.65
C THR A 149 6.14 -14.21 1.35
N GLY A 150 6.16 -14.01 2.67
CA GLY A 150 7.37 -13.79 3.47
C GLY A 150 8.04 -12.44 3.23
N LYS A 151 7.34 -11.48 2.57
CA LYS A 151 7.87 -10.15 2.26
C LYS A 151 6.82 -9.08 2.54
N ASN A 152 7.18 -8.09 3.35
CA ASN A 152 6.36 -6.92 3.58
C ASN A 152 6.46 -5.94 2.38
N PRO A 153 5.36 -5.65 1.67
CA PRO A 153 5.37 -4.76 0.52
C PRO A 153 5.73 -3.32 0.88
N PHE A 154 5.64 -2.93 2.15
CA PHE A 154 6.05 -1.63 2.66
C PHE A 154 7.43 -1.66 3.33
N GLY A 155 8.22 -2.72 3.15
CA GLY A 155 9.56 -2.88 3.73
C GLY A 155 10.68 -2.88 2.70
N ASP A 156 11.72 -3.69 2.93
CA ASP A 156 12.79 -3.92 1.95
C ASP A 156 12.46 -5.15 1.08
N LEU A 157 12.38 -4.94 -0.24
CA LEU A 157 12.11 -6.00 -1.22
C LEU A 157 13.36 -6.55 -1.90
N ARG A 158 14.58 -6.17 -1.47
CA ARG A 158 15.80 -6.84 -1.94
C ARG A 158 15.70 -8.35 -1.71
N GLY A 159 16.13 -9.11 -2.72
CA GLY A 159 16.02 -10.56 -2.75
C GLY A 159 14.57 -11.07 -2.77
N LEU A 160 13.64 -10.35 -3.42
CA LEU A 160 12.23 -10.74 -3.52
C LEU A 160 12.06 -12.17 -4.07
N ALA A 161 12.70 -12.52 -5.18
CA ALA A 161 12.64 -13.88 -5.72
C ALA A 161 13.30 -14.92 -4.77
N GLY A 162 14.27 -14.50 -3.95
CA GLY A 162 15.09 -15.40 -3.15
C GLY A 162 15.84 -16.39 -4.04
N LYS A 163 15.80 -17.67 -3.69
CA LYS A 163 16.39 -18.77 -4.47
C LYS A 163 15.42 -19.42 -5.47
N ALA A 164 14.20 -18.89 -5.61
CA ALA A 164 13.20 -19.51 -6.48
C ALA A 164 13.57 -19.29 -7.97
N ALA A 165 13.48 -20.36 -8.76
CA ALA A 165 13.49 -20.25 -10.21
C ALA A 165 12.18 -19.59 -10.66
N LEU A 166 12.29 -18.47 -11.37
CA LEU A 166 11.15 -17.81 -11.97
C LEU A 166 10.84 -18.45 -13.32
N MET A 167 9.58 -18.42 -13.71
CA MET A 167 9.15 -18.82 -15.05
C MET A 167 9.77 -17.90 -16.10
N ASP A 168 9.86 -18.43 -17.31
CA ASP A 168 10.21 -17.66 -18.50
C ASP A 168 9.12 -16.64 -18.85
N GLU A 169 9.45 -15.78 -19.80
CA GLU A 169 8.61 -14.67 -20.23
C GLU A 169 7.23 -15.10 -20.75
N VAL A 170 7.18 -16.14 -21.58
CA VAL A 170 5.93 -16.57 -22.26
C VAL A 170 4.93 -17.19 -21.27
N PRO A 171 5.30 -18.16 -20.41
CA PRO A 171 4.37 -18.65 -19.39
C PRO A 171 3.93 -17.54 -18.41
N SER A 172 4.85 -16.64 -18.04
CA SER A 172 4.53 -15.50 -17.17
C SER A 172 3.50 -14.58 -17.80
N PHE A 173 3.60 -14.29 -19.10
CA PHE A 173 2.61 -13.49 -19.82
C PHE A 173 1.21 -14.10 -19.75
N TRP A 174 1.08 -15.40 -20.06
CA TRP A 174 -0.22 -16.08 -20.03
C TRP A 174 -0.82 -16.12 -18.63
N LEU A 175 0.00 -16.35 -17.60
CA LEU A 175 -0.49 -16.31 -16.23
C LEU A 175 -0.95 -14.90 -15.83
N LEU A 176 -0.16 -13.88 -16.14
CA LEU A 176 -0.53 -12.47 -15.88
C LEU A 176 -1.83 -12.09 -16.60
N LYS A 177 -2.02 -12.58 -17.83
CA LYS A 177 -3.28 -12.38 -18.58
C LYS A 177 -4.45 -13.06 -17.86
N GLY A 178 -4.29 -14.31 -17.43
CA GLY A 178 -5.29 -15.04 -16.65
C GLY A 178 -5.63 -14.40 -15.31
N LEU A 179 -4.67 -13.69 -14.70
CA LEU A 179 -4.87 -12.94 -13.44
C LEU A 179 -5.51 -11.56 -13.64
N GLY A 180 -5.68 -11.10 -14.89
CA GLY A 180 -6.37 -9.85 -15.23
C GLY A 180 -5.48 -8.63 -15.46
N PHE A 181 -4.18 -8.82 -15.71
CA PHE A 181 -3.25 -7.70 -16.02
C PHE A 181 -3.22 -7.33 -17.50
N TYR A 182 -3.82 -8.13 -18.37
CA TYR A 182 -3.92 -7.85 -19.79
C TYR A 182 -5.37 -8.08 -20.21
N SER A 183 -6.00 -7.03 -20.74
CA SER A 183 -7.24 -7.12 -21.52
C SER A 183 -6.90 -7.56 -22.94
#